data_AF-A0A5V0QF25-F1
#
_entry.id   AF-A0A5V0QF25-F1
#
_cell.length_a   1.000
_cell.length_b   1.000
_cell.length_c   1.000
_cell.angle_alpha   90.00
_cell.angle_beta   90.00
_cell.angle_gamma   90.00
#
_symmetry.space_group_name_H-M   'P 1'
#
loop_
_entity.id
_entity.type
_entity.pdbx_description
1 polymer ?
#
loop_
_entity_poly.entity_id
_entity_poly.type
_entity_poly.pdbx_seq_one_letter_code
_entity_poly.pdbx_strand_id
1 'polypeptide(L)'
;MKKLTFTALALMMCGAAWAAAIPQASRYDSRVQQVIYNPQNVTVVNTKPGFMTTLVFDNDEAVISAKPGFDEAWEATPDAN
;
A
#
# COMPACT_ATOMS: atom_id res chain seq x y z
N MET A 1 -7.46 9.30 -41.79
CA MET A 1 -6.55 9.84 -40.76
C MET A 1 -7.24 10.10 -39.44
N LYS A 2 -8.33 10.88 -39.38
CA LYS A 2 -9.06 11.19 -38.12
C LYS A 2 -9.48 9.98 -37.26
N LYS A 3 -9.96 8.90 -37.89
CA LYS A 3 -10.39 7.68 -37.17
C LYS A 3 -9.22 7.00 -36.41
N LEU A 4 -8.05 6.94 -37.03
CA LEU A 4 -6.85 6.36 -36.43
C LEU A 4 -6.37 7.21 -35.23
N THR A 5 -6.48 8.53 -35.35
CA THR A 5 -6.15 9.47 -34.27
C THR A 5 -7.08 9.30 -33.05
N PHE A 6 -8.38 9.12 -33.27
CA PHE A 6 -9.34 8.87 -32.18
C PHE A 6 -9.12 7.52 -31.49
N THR A 7 -8.81 6.47 -32.26
CA THR A 7 -8.51 5.15 -31.70
C THR A 7 -7.22 5.16 -30.87
N ALA A 8 -6.17 5.84 -31.34
CA ALA A 8 -4.93 5.99 -30.58
C ALA A 8 -5.15 6.76 -29.26
N LEU A 9 -5.98 7.80 -29.27
CA LEU A 9 -6.30 8.57 -28.06
C LEU A 9 -7.09 7.74 -27.04
N ALA A 10 -8.05 6.92 -27.49
CA ALA A 10 -8.82 6.04 -26.61
C ALA A 10 -7.93 4.97 -25.93
N LEU A 11 -6.97 4.41 -26.67
CA LEU A 11 -6.00 3.44 -26.14
C LEU A 11 -5.07 4.06 -25.08
N MET A 12 -4.73 5.35 -25.19
CA MET A 12 -3.95 6.07 -24.16
C MET A 12 -4.73 6.30 -22.87
N MET A 13 -6.07 6.26 -22.90
CA MET A 13 -6.92 6.43 -21.71
C MET A 13 -7.16 5.13 -20.94
N CYS A 14 -6.75 3.97 -21.45
CA CYS A 14 -6.81 2.68 -20.75
C CYS A 14 -5.73 2.53 -19.64
N GLY A 15 -5.18 3.63 -19.15
CA GLY A 15 -4.03 3.65 -18.25
C GLY A 15 -4.38 3.43 -16.77
N ALA A 16 -3.78 2.38 -16.21
CA ALA A 16 -3.57 2.09 -14.79
C ALA A 16 -4.82 2.13 -13.86
N ALA A 17 -5.19 0.95 -13.34
CA ALA A 17 -6.07 0.86 -12.17
C ALA A 17 -5.26 1.19 -10.91
N TRP A 18 -5.53 2.34 -10.28
CA TRP A 18 -4.86 2.78 -9.06
C TRP A 18 -5.63 2.22 -7.86
N ALA A 19 -5.51 0.91 -7.63
CA ALA A 19 -6.23 0.23 -6.54
C ALA A 19 -5.46 0.24 -5.20
N ALA A 20 -4.14 0.45 -5.26
CA ALA A 20 -3.30 0.44 -4.07
C ALA A 20 -3.15 1.84 -3.46
N ALA A 21 -3.36 1.94 -2.16
CA ALA A 21 -3.04 3.11 -1.37
C ALA A 21 -1.52 3.17 -1.12
N ILE A 22 -0.92 4.31 -1.46
CA ILE A 22 0.53 4.54 -1.30
C ILE A 22 0.74 5.45 -0.07
N PRO A 23 1.39 4.94 1.00
CA PRO A 23 1.71 5.75 2.17
C PRO A 23 2.51 6.99 1.84
N GLN A 24 2.17 8.10 2.50
CA GLN A 24 2.85 9.37 2.33
C GLN A 24 3.95 9.51 3.37
N ALA A 25 5.14 9.85 2.90
CA ALA A 25 6.29 10.10 3.75
C ALA A 25 6.06 11.30 4.68
N SER A 26 6.53 11.17 5.92
CA SER A 26 6.62 12.29 6.85
C SER A 26 7.63 13.32 6.37
N ARG A 27 7.40 14.59 6.75
CA ARG A 27 8.33 15.69 6.47
C ARG A 27 9.65 15.56 7.25
N TYR A 28 9.63 14.85 8.39
CA TYR A 28 10.79 14.76 9.29
C TYR A 28 11.70 13.56 8.99
N ASP A 29 11.11 12.44 8.53
CA ASP A 29 11.83 11.24 8.12
C ASP A 29 11.00 10.52 7.05
N SER A 30 11.57 10.30 5.87
CA SER A 30 10.85 9.70 4.75
C SER A 30 10.50 8.21 4.92
N ARG A 31 11.13 7.56 5.91
CA ARG A 31 10.87 6.16 6.27
C ARG A 31 9.65 6.02 7.18
N VAL A 32 9.27 7.09 7.89
CA VAL A 32 8.02 7.13 8.65
C VAL A 32 6.93 7.58 7.70
N GLN A 33 5.97 6.70 7.42
CA GLN A 33 4.94 6.93 6.42
C GLN A 33 3.55 6.75 7.04
N GLN A 34 2.58 7.48 6.53
CA GLN A 34 1.19 7.46 7.01
C GLN A 34 0.21 7.31 5.86
N VAL A 35 -0.89 6.62 6.12
CA VAL A 35 -2.02 6.45 5.19
C VAL A 35 -3.30 6.29 6.01
N ILE A 36 -4.41 6.80 5.49
CA ILE A 36 -5.72 6.61 6.13
C ILE A 36 -6.22 5.20 5.81
N TYR A 37 -6.59 4.45 6.83
CA TYR A 37 -7.17 3.12 6.66
C TYR A 37 -8.48 3.20 5.87
N ASN A 38 -8.63 2.28 4.92
CA ASN A 38 -9.87 2.05 4.20
C ASN A 38 -10.02 0.55 3.92
N PRO A 39 -11.10 -0.10 4.37
CA PRO A 39 -11.29 -1.54 4.21
C PRO A 39 -11.40 -2.00 2.75
N GLN A 40 -11.60 -1.08 1.80
CA GLN A 40 -11.69 -1.37 0.36
C GLN A 40 -10.35 -1.22 -0.38
N ASN A 41 -9.29 -0.78 0.31
CA ASN A 41 -7.99 -0.50 -0.28
C ASN A 41 -6.94 -1.55 0.13
N VAL A 42 -5.91 -1.67 -0.72
CA VAL A 42 -4.68 -2.39 -0.37
C VAL A 42 -3.57 -1.37 -0.15
N THR A 43 -2.90 -1.40 1.00
CA THR A 43 -1.78 -0.50 1.29
C THR A 43 -0.45 -1.17 0.94
N VAL A 44 0.42 -0.45 0.23
CA VAL A 44 1.78 -0.93 -0.05
C VAL A 44 2.68 -0.61 1.14
N VAL A 45 3.33 -1.63 1.72
CA VAL A 45 4.36 -1.49 2.75
C VAL A 45 5.68 -2.01 2.19
N ASN A 46 6.68 -1.14 2.10
CA ASN A 46 8.01 -1.51 1.62
C ASN A 46 8.92 -1.89 2.79
N THR A 47 9.35 -3.13 2.82
CA THR A 47 10.23 -3.70 3.86
C THR A 47 11.61 -4.04 3.28
N LYS A 48 12.63 -4.16 4.13
CA LYS A 48 13.98 -4.54 3.72
C LYS A 48 14.53 -5.65 4.63
N PRO A 49 15.17 -6.71 4.08
CA PRO A 49 15.85 -7.71 4.89
C PRO A 49 16.84 -7.09 5.88
N GLY A 50 16.83 -7.58 7.13
CA GLY A 50 17.65 -7.06 8.23
C GLY A 50 17.08 -5.82 8.93
N PHE A 51 15.88 -5.37 8.56
CA PHE A 51 15.18 -4.25 9.22
C PHE A 51 13.79 -4.69 9.68
N MET A 52 13.41 -4.29 10.89
CA MET A 52 12.05 -4.44 11.39
C MET A 52 11.20 -3.28 10.90
N THR A 53 9.99 -3.57 10.42
CA THR A 53 8.99 -2.57 10.04
C THR A 53 7.78 -2.73 10.94
N THR A 54 7.38 -1.66 11.61
CA THR A 54 6.23 -1.65 12.51
C THR A 54 5.10 -0.88 11.84
N LEU A 55 3.90 -1.47 11.84
CA LEU A 55 2.67 -0.77 11.48
C LEU A 55 1.99 -0.37 12.78
N VAL A 56 1.65 0.91 12.91
CA VAL A 56 0.96 1.45 14.09
C VAL A 56 -0.40 1.92 13.64
N PHE A 57 -1.43 1.42 14.31
CA PHE A 57 -2.83 1.76 14.05
C PHE A 57 -3.31 2.86 15.00
N ASP A 58 -4.36 3.58 14.63
CA ASP A 58 -4.92 4.60 15.53
C ASP A 58 -5.53 3.94 16.79
N ASN A 59 -5.79 4.74 17.82
CA ASN A 59 -6.23 4.24 19.13
C ASN A 59 -7.61 3.58 19.10
N ASP A 60 -8.43 3.88 18.09
CA ASP A 60 -9.75 3.29 17.85
C ASP A 60 -9.73 2.16 16.81
N GLU A 61 -8.55 1.80 16.30
CA GLU A 61 -8.35 0.69 15.36
C GLU A 61 -7.79 -0.54 16.09
N ALA A 62 -8.06 -1.72 15.54
CA ALA A 62 -7.60 -2.98 16.10
C ALA A 62 -7.17 -3.97 15.00
N VAL A 63 -6.12 -4.74 15.28
CA VAL A 63 -5.65 -5.82 14.41
C VAL A 63 -6.56 -7.05 14.58
N ILE A 64 -7.44 -7.29 13.60
CA ILE A 64 -8.34 -8.45 13.62
C ILE A 64 -7.61 -9.75 13.26
N SER A 65 -6.67 -9.68 12.31
CA SER A 65 -5.86 -10.82 11.86
C SER A 65 -4.60 -10.30 11.17
N ALA A 66 -3.45 -10.91 11.47
CA ALA A 66 -2.20 -10.68 10.79
C ALA A 66 -1.63 -12.04 10.36
N LYS A 67 -1.62 -12.30 9.04
CA LYS A 67 -1.05 -13.52 8.47
C LYS A 67 -0.27 -13.17 7.21
N PRO A 68 1.02 -13.51 7.12
CA PRO A 68 1.74 -13.42 5.88
C PRO A 68 1.14 -14.37 4.83
N GLY A 69 1.36 -14.05 3.55
CA GLY A 69 1.02 -14.97 2.45
C GLY A 69 2.12 -16.00 2.16
N PHE A 70 3.31 -15.83 2.76
CA PHE A 70 4.47 -16.70 2.58
C PHE A 70 5.27 -16.76 3.89
N ASP A 71 4.87 -17.69 4.77
CA ASP A 71 5.31 -17.78 6.16
C ASP A 71 6.80 -18.14 6.30
N GLU A 72 7.40 -18.78 5.30
CA GLU A 72 8.83 -19.11 5.31
C GLU A 72 9.73 -17.87 5.13
N ALA A 73 9.21 -16.79 4.53
CA ALA A 73 9.96 -15.58 4.26
C ALA A 73 9.57 -14.39 5.15
N TRP A 74 8.38 -14.44 5.76
CA TRP A 74 7.81 -13.33 6.50
C TRP A 74 7.18 -13.80 7.80
N GLU A 75 7.45 -13.05 8.87
CA GLU A 75 6.78 -13.19 10.16
C GLU A 75 6.04 -11.88 10.46
N ALA A 76 4.80 -11.99 10.91
CA ALA A 76 3.98 -10.87 11.34
C ALA A 76 3.46 -11.14 12.74
N THR A 77 3.98 -10.40 13.73
CA THR A 77 3.63 -10.57 15.14
C THR A 77 2.77 -9.39 15.58
N PRO A 78 1.48 -9.61 15.91
CA PRO A 78 0.68 -8.59 16.54
C PRO A 78 1.12 -8.46 18.00
N ASP A 79 1.77 -7.35 18.33
CA ASP A 79 1.94 -6.87 19.70
C ASP A 79 1.03 -5.64 19.85
N ALA A 80 0.44 -5.39 21.02
CA ALA A 80 -0.64 -4.41 21.21
C ALA A 80 -0.46 -3.11 20.36
N ASN A 81 -1.52 -2.74 19.61
CA ASN A 81 -1.58 -1.73 18.54
C ASN A 81 -0.33 -1.58 17.65
#